data_AF-A0A1Z4NLL6-F1
#
_entry.id   AF-A0A1Z4NLL6-F1
#
_cell.length_a   1.000
_cell.length_b   1.000
_cell.length_c   1.000
_cell.angle_alpha   90.00
_cell.angle_beta   90.00
_cell.angle_gamma   90.00
#
_symmetry.space_group_name_H-M   'P 1'
#
loop_
_entity.id
_entity.type
_entity.pdbx_description
1 polymer ?
#
loop_
_entity_poly.entity_id
_entity_poly.type
_entity_poly.pdbx_seq_one_letter_code
_entity_poly.pdbx_strand_id
1 'polypeptide(L)'
;MFLEPKPTQQIDRLNLADQIIQRILTLKEKQVIAIGLYGSLARGTDQLYSDIEIKCILNTEEEDYSWEWIEDGCKIEINFESEDVILN
;
A
#
# COMPACT_ATOMS: atom_id res chain seq x y z
N MET A 1 14.21 11.57 -16.00
CA MET A 1 14.09 12.28 -14.71
C MET A 1 13.77 11.22 -13.67
N PHE A 2 14.64 11.00 -12.68
CA PHE A 2 14.34 10.04 -11.62
C PHE A 2 13.28 10.64 -10.69
N LEU A 3 12.29 9.83 -10.32
CA LEU A 3 11.37 10.19 -9.26
C LEU A 3 12.09 9.89 -7.95
N GLU A 4 12.11 10.86 -7.04
CA GLU A 4 12.77 10.76 -5.73
C GLU A 4 11.75 11.09 -4.63
N PRO A 5 11.88 10.50 -3.43
CA PRO A 5 11.07 10.87 -2.29
C PRO A 5 11.25 12.34 -1.93
N LYS A 6 10.16 12.98 -1.49
CA LYS A 6 10.12 14.39 -1.09
C LYS A 6 9.44 14.53 0.27
N PRO A 7 9.64 15.66 0.97
CA PRO A 7 8.83 16.00 2.12
C PRO A 7 7.35 16.05 1.75
N THR A 8 6.55 15.18 2.36
CA THR A 8 5.11 15.08 2.14
C THR A 8 4.38 15.20 3.48
N GLN A 9 3.21 15.86 3.49
CA GLN A 9 2.40 15.94 4.70
C GLN A 9 1.64 14.64 4.93
N GLN A 10 1.30 14.35 6.18
CA GLN A 10 0.54 13.14 6.53
C GLN A 10 -0.79 13.05 5.76
N ILE A 11 -1.51 14.17 5.65
CA ILE A 11 -2.79 14.21 4.93
C ILE A 11 -2.64 13.86 3.44
N ASP A 12 -1.55 14.31 2.80
CA ASP A 12 -1.29 14.01 1.40
C ASP A 12 -0.96 12.51 1.22
N ARG A 13 -0.19 11.91 2.15
CA ARG A 13 0.04 10.46 2.18
C ARG A 13 -1.25 9.66 2.34
N LEU A 14 -2.14 10.10 3.24
CA LEU A 14 -3.44 9.43 3.45
C LEU A 14 -4.34 9.53 2.22
N ASN A 15 -4.37 10.69 1.55
CA ASN A 15 -5.13 10.87 0.33
C ASN A 15 -4.60 9.98 -0.81
N LEU A 16 -3.28 9.88 -0.96
CA LEU A 16 -2.66 9.02 -1.97
C LEU A 16 -2.92 7.54 -1.65
N ALA A 17 -2.80 7.14 -0.38
CA ALA A 17 -3.14 5.79 0.06
C ALA A 17 -4.59 5.42 -0.25
N ASP A 18 -5.56 6.31 0.03
CA ASP A 18 -6.97 6.07 -0.29
C ASP A 18 -7.17 5.91 -1.81
N GLN A 19 -6.58 6.78 -2.64
CA GLN A 19 -6.66 6.66 -4.10
C GLN A 19 -6.13 5.32 -4.62
N ILE A 20 -5.00 4.87 -4.07
CA ILE A 20 -4.40 3.56 -4.39
C ILE A 20 -5.34 2.43 -3.98
N ILE A 21 -5.90 2.48 -2.77
CA ILE A 21 -6.84 1.47 -2.27
C ILE A 21 -8.08 1.39 -3.17
N GLN A 22 -8.68 2.54 -3.54
CA GLN A 22 -9.81 2.57 -4.48
C GLN A 22 -9.45 1.97 -5.85
N ARG A 23 -8.21 2.19 -6.32
CA ARG A 23 -7.71 1.59 -7.57
C ARG A 23 -7.54 0.08 -7.46
N ILE A 24 -7.02 -0.42 -6.34
CA ILE A 24 -6.92 -1.88 -6.07
C ILE A 24 -8.32 -2.49 -6.10
N LEU A 25 -9.27 -1.90 -5.36
CA LEU A 25 -10.65 -2.39 -5.32
C LEU A 25 -11.27 -2.39 -6.71
N THR A 26 -11.07 -1.35 -7.52
CA THR A 26 -11.58 -1.31 -8.90
C THR A 26 -11.03 -2.43 -9.78
N LEU A 27 -9.76 -2.81 -9.62
CA LEU A 27 -9.10 -3.82 -10.45
C LEU A 27 -9.31 -5.25 -9.94
N LYS A 28 -9.49 -5.43 -8.63
CA LYS A 28 -9.41 -6.73 -7.95
C LYS A 28 -10.54 -6.99 -6.95
N GLU A 29 -11.65 -6.24 -6.98
CA GLU A 29 -12.74 -6.31 -5.98
C GLU A 29 -13.11 -7.74 -5.53
N LYS A 30 -13.29 -8.65 -6.49
CA LYS A 30 -13.72 -10.03 -6.23
C LYS A 30 -12.64 -10.91 -5.58
N GLN A 31 -11.38 -10.52 -5.69
CA GLN A 31 -10.22 -11.24 -5.15
C GLN A 31 -9.83 -10.73 -3.76
N VAL A 32 -10.15 -9.49 -3.42
CA VAL A 32 -9.72 -8.85 -2.17
C VAL A 32 -10.58 -9.30 -0.99
N ILE A 33 -9.95 -9.85 0.04
CA ILE A 33 -10.55 -10.12 1.36
C ILE A 33 -10.42 -8.90 2.25
N ALA A 34 -9.22 -8.32 2.32
CA ALA A 34 -8.91 -7.19 3.19
C ALA A 34 -7.81 -6.31 2.59
N ILE A 35 -7.84 -5.03 2.91
CA ILE A 35 -6.75 -4.09 2.64
C ILE A 35 -6.47 -3.32 3.92
N GLY A 36 -5.19 -3.21 4.30
CA GLY A 36 -4.76 -2.50 5.49
C GLY A 36 -3.49 -1.69 5.24
N LEU A 37 -3.41 -0.53 5.88
CA LEU A 37 -2.15 0.18 6.04
C LEU A 37 -1.36 -0.44 7.19
N TYR A 38 -0.04 -0.51 7.03
CA TYR A 38 0.87 -0.77 8.14
C TYR A 38 1.93 0.34 8.23
N GLY A 39 2.98 0.10 9.01
CA GLY A 39 4.08 1.05 9.06
C GLY A 39 3.79 2.32 9.85
N SER A 40 4.61 3.35 9.59
CA SER A 40 4.57 4.60 10.36
C SER A 40 3.28 5.42 10.12
N LEU A 41 2.74 5.37 8.90
CA LEU A 41 1.49 6.06 8.52
C LEU A 41 0.28 5.48 9.25
N ALA A 42 0.16 4.14 9.29
CA ALA A 42 -0.91 3.48 10.02
C ALA A 42 -0.92 3.78 11.52
N ARG A 43 0.25 4.04 12.11
CA ARG A 43 0.41 4.40 13.52
C ARG A 43 0.26 5.90 13.81
N GLY A 44 0.12 6.74 12.79
CA GLY A 44 0.12 8.20 12.94
C GLY A 44 1.44 8.77 13.45
N THR A 45 2.55 8.08 13.16
CA THR A 45 3.92 8.46 13.57
C THR A 45 4.81 8.81 12.39
N ASP A 46 4.23 8.88 11.19
CA ASP A 46 4.92 9.18 9.95
C ASP A 46 5.58 10.56 9.98
N GLN A 47 6.77 10.63 9.38
CA GLN A 47 7.57 11.84 9.25
C GLN A 47 7.52 12.33 7.81
N LEU A 48 8.15 13.47 7.52
CA LEU A 48 8.12 14.11 6.21
C LEU A 48 8.54 13.18 5.05
N TYR A 49 9.41 12.21 5.31
CA TYR A 49 9.93 11.27 4.30
C TYR A 49 9.49 9.81 4.53
N SER A 50 8.46 9.60 5.35
CA SER A 50 7.89 8.26 5.51
C SER A 50 7.25 7.76 4.21
N ASP A 51 7.36 6.45 3.99
CA ASP A 51 6.74 5.71 2.89
C ASP A 51 5.23 5.49 3.14
N ILE A 52 4.54 4.96 2.12
CA ILE A 52 3.20 4.40 2.21
C ILE A 52 3.30 2.88 2.07
N GLU A 53 2.82 2.16 3.07
CA GLU A 53 2.94 0.71 3.21
C GLU A 53 1.53 0.08 3.29
N ILE A 54 1.12 -0.66 2.26
CA ILE A 54 -0.20 -1.29 2.13
C ILE A 54 -0.04 -2.80 2.05
N LYS A 55 -0.91 -3.54 2.75
CA LYS A 55 -1.06 -4.99 2.60
C LYS A 55 -2.46 -5.31 2.09
N CYS A 56 -2.54 -6.16 1.07
CA CYS A 56 -3.75 -6.62 0.43
C CYS A 56 -3.83 -8.14 0.57
N ILE A 57 -4.88 -8.62 1.23
CA ILE A 57 -5.12 -10.05 1.43
C ILE A 57 -6.10 -10.53 0.36
N LEU A 58 -5.76 -11.60 -0.34
CA LEU A 58 -6.48 -12.13 -1.47
C LEU A 58 -7.09 -13.51 -1.15
N ASN A 59 -8.21 -13.83 -1.79
CA ASN A 59 -8.86 -15.15 -1.75
C ASN A 59 -8.36 -16.12 -2.85
N THR A 60 -7.22 -15.79 -3.44
CA THR A 60 -6.44 -16.65 -4.34
C THR A 60 -5.59 -17.62 -3.51
N GLU A 61 -4.83 -18.49 -4.18
CA GLU A 61 -3.94 -19.45 -3.54
C GLU A 61 -2.49 -19.17 -3.97
N GLU A 62 -1.53 -19.37 -3.07
CA GLU A 62 -0.08 -19.28 -3.33
C GLU A 62 0.41 -17.94 -3.91
N GLU A 63 -0.38 -16.86 -3.79
CA GLU A 63 0.05 -15.51 -4.19
C GLU A 63 0.86 -14.84 -3.08
N ASP A 64 2.07 -14.40 -3.45
CA ASP A 64 3.00 -13.59 -2.66
C ASP A 64 3.81 -12.71 -3.64
N TYR A 65 3.42 -11.43 -3.77
CA TYR A 65 4.14 -10.47 -4.61
C TYR A 65 3.96 -9.04 -4.13
N SER A 66 4.91 -8.18 -4.51
CA SER A 66 4.86 -6.76 -4.20
C SER A 66 4.90 -5.88 -5.45
N TRP A 67 4.27 -4.71 -5.34
CA TRP A 67 4.50 -3.57 -6.23
C TRP A 67 5.13 -2.44 -5.45
N GLU A 68 6.24 -1.92 -5.98
CA GLU A 68 6.98 -0.81 -5.39
C GLU A 68 7.31 0.25 -6.43
N TRP A 69 6.99 1.51 -6.11
CA TRP A 69 7.29 2.64 -6.98
C TRP A 69 7.34 3.95 -6.18
N ILE A 70 7.62 5.05 -6.89
CA ILE A 70 7.52 6.42 -6.36
C ILE A 70 6.43 7.16 -7.14
N GLU A 71 5.50 7.78 -6.42
CA GLU A 71 4.41 8.61 -6.96
C GLU A 71 4.17 9.78 -6.01
N ASP A 72 3.96 10.97 -6.57
CA ASP A 72 3.77 12.22 -5.80
C ASP A 72 4.78 12.45 -4.67
N GLY A 73 6.02 12.01 -4.88
CA GLY A 73 7.11 12.17 -3.92
C GLY A 73 7.08 11.20 -2.74
N CYS A 74 6.23 10.16 -2.76
CA CYS A 74 6.23 9.09 -1.76
C CYS A 74 6.73 7.79 -2.38
N LYS A 75 7.57 7.03 -1.67
CA LYS A 75 7.74 5.60 -1.96
C LYS A 75 6.48 4.88 -1.49
N ILE A 76 5.97 4.01 -2.34
CA ILE A 76 4.80 3.17 -2.09
C ILE A 76 5.24 1.73 -2.19
N GLU A 77 4.76 0.93 -1.25
CA GLU A 77 4.87 -0.52 -1.27
C GLU A 77 3.48 -1.12 -1.04
N ILE A 78 3.10 -2.05 -1.92
CA ILE A 78 1.87 -2.83 -1.79
C ILE A 78 2.25 -4.30 -1.82
N ASN A 79 2.00 -5.00 -0.73
CA ASN A 79 2.14 -6.44 -0.64
C ASN A 79 0.80 -7.11 -0.90
N PHE A 80 0.76 -8.04 -1.85
CA PHE A 80 -0.39 -8.88 -2.16
C PHE A 80 -0.08 -10.30 -1.71
N GLU A 81 -0.84 -10.78 -0.73
CA GLU A 81 -0.68 -12.11 -0.15
C GLU A 81 -2.03 -12.82 -0.16
N SER A 82 -2.03 -14.09 -0.52
CA SER A 82 -3.18 -14.97 -0.38
C SER A 82 -3.42 -15.36 1.09
N GLU A 83 -4.67 -15.71 1.43
CA GLU A 83 -5.04 -16.10 2.80
C GLU A 83 -4.22 -17.29 3.32
N ASP A 84 -3.94 -18.28 2.47
CA ASP A 84 -3.11 -19.42 2.82
C ASP A 84 -1.66 -19.00 3.11
N VAL A 85 -1.10 -18.05 2.37
CA VAL A 85 0.26 -17.55 2.60
C VAL A 85 0.37 -16.84 3.96
N ILE A 86 -0.62 -16.02 4.35
CA ILE A 86 -0.53 -15.26 5.61
C ILE A 86 -0.89 -16.07 6.87
N LEU A 87 -1.61 -17.19 6.73
CA LEU A 87 -2.04 -18.04 7.86
C LEU A 87 -1.14 -19.25 8.12
N ASN A 88 -0.14 -19.49 7.27
CA ASN A 88 0.86 -20.55 7.43
C ASN A 88 2.03 -20.13 8.34
#